data_AF-X0ZT99-F1
#
_entry.id   AF-X0ZT99-F1
#
_cell.length_a   1.000
_cell.length_b   1.000
_cell.length_c   1.000
_cell.angle_alpha   90.00
_cell.angle_beta   90.00
_cell.angle_gamma   90.00
#
_symmetry.space_group_name_H-M   'P 1'
#
loop_
_entity.id
_entity.type
_entity.pdbx_description
1 polymer ?
#
loop_
_entity_poly.entity_id
_entity_poly.type
_entity_poly.pdbx_seq_one_letter_code
_entity_poly.pdbx_strand_id
1 'polypeptide(L)' 'MEILEAKMDSSSAILDKYTEHIARINKALKEALNSRVALVEDIGNHTLLGHGKRLRPLFFL' A
#
# COMPACT_ATOMS: atom_id res chain seq x y z
N MET A 1 25.66 -20.47 -14.13
CA MET A 1 25.47 -20.16 -12.71
C MET A 1 26.15 -18.83 -12.47
N GLU A 2 25.45 -17.90 -11.82
CA GLU A 2 25.90 -16.55 -11.41
C GLU A 2 26.24 -15.64 -12.60
N ILE A 3 25.48 -14.58 -12.90
CA ILE A 3 25.11 -13.49 -11.99
C ILE A 3 23.64 -13.17 -12.25
N LEU A 4 22.80 -13.61 -11.30
CA LEU A 4 21.37 -13.34 -11.26
C LEU A 4 21.10 -11.85 -11.43
N GLU A 5 20.23 -11.48 -12.38
CA GLU A 5 18.87 -10.91 -12.20
C GLU A 5 18.51 -10.12 -10.92
N ALA A 6 19.42 -9.87 -10.00
CA ALA A 6 19.21 -9.24 -8.72
C ALA A 6 19.84 -7.85 -8.72
N LYS A 7 19.34 -6.97 -9.60
CA LYS A 7 19.01 -5.63 -9.09
C LYS A 7 17.65 -5.75 -8.40
N MET A 8 17.62 -6.60 -7.37
CA MET A 8 16.51 -6.73 -6.44
C MET A 8 16.29 -5.31 -5.94
N ASP A 9 15.17 -4.69 -6.33
CA ASP A 9 14.89 -3.30 -6.01
C ASP A 9 14.98 -3.19 -4.49
N SER A 10 16.06 -2.60 -3.99
CA SER A 10 16.34 -2.53 -2.55
C SER A 10 15.19 -1.85 -1.81
N SER A 11 14.44 -1.02 -2.52
CA SER A 11 13.20 -0.41 -2.07
C SER A 11 12.10 -1.43 -1.76
N SER A 12 11.94 -2.48 -2.58
CA SER A 12 10.93 -3.53 -2.33
C SER A 12 11.32 -4.36 -1.11
N ALA A 13 12.59 -4.77 -1.03
CA ALA A 13 13.10 -5.56 0.09
C ALA A 13 12.99 -4.84 1.44
N ILE A 14 13.06 -3.50 1.45
CA ILE A 14 12.82 -2.70 2.67
C ILE A 14 11.32 -2.69 3.01
N LEU A 15 10.44 -2.46 2.03
CA LEU A 15 8.99 -2.41 2.25
C LEU A 15 8.40 -3.76 2.67
N ASP A 16 8.98 -4.87 2.20
CA ASP A 16 8.56 -6.22 2.56
C ASP A 16 8.61 -6.45 4.09
N LYS A 17 9.56 -5.80 4.79
CA LYS A 17 9.65 -5.84 6.26
C LYS A 17 8.46 -5.19 6.97
N TYR A 18 7.72 -4.33 6.28
CA TYR A 18 6.57 -3.61 6.80
C TYR A 18 5.23 -4.16 6.27
N THR A 19 5.22 -5.34 5.64
CA THR A 19 4.02 -5.92 5.00
C THR A 19 2.81 -5.95 5.94
N GLU A 20 2.99 -6.35 7.20
CA GLU A 20 1.90 -6.39 8.17
C GLU A 20 1.35 -4.98 8.47
N HIS A 21 2.22 -4.00 8.66
CA HIS A 21 1.83 -2.61 8.89
C HIS A 21 1.10 -2.04 7.66
N ILE A 22 1.60 -2.33 6.45
CA ILE A 22 0.95 -1.94 5.20
C ILE A 22 -0.44 -2.57 5.09
N ALA A 23 -0.61 -3.84 5.47
CA ALA A 23 -1.91 -4.51 5.49
C ALA A 23 -2.88 -3.83 6.48
N ARG A 24 -2.40 -3.48 7.68
CA ARG A 24 -3.20 -2.74 8.69
C ARG A 24 -3.60 -1.35 8.20
N ILE A 25 -2.67 -0.62 7.57
CA ILE A 25 -2.94 0.68 6.95
C ILE A 25 -4.02 0.54 5.88
N ASN A 26 -3.86 -0.42 4.95
CA ASN A 26 -4.85 -0.64 3.90
C ASN A 26 -6.24 -1.00 4.45
N LYS A 27 -6.30 -1.81 5.52
CA LYS A 27 -7.55 -2.12 6.21
C LYS A 27 -8.22 -0.85 6.76
N ALA A 28 -7.47 -0.02 7.50
CA ALA A 28 -7.99 1.22 8.05
C ALA A 28 -8.45 2.21 6.96
N LEU A 29 -7.72 2.31 5.86
CA LEU A 29 -8.11 3.14 4.71
C LEU A 29 -9.42 2.65 4.08
N LYS A 30 -9.60 1.33 3.97
CA LYS A 30 -10.83 0.74 3.43
C LYS A 30 -12.03 0.94 4.36
N GLU A 31 -11.84 0.81 5.67
CA GLU A 31 -12.89 1.04 6.67
C GLU A 31 -13.33 2.51 6.72
N ALA A 32 -12.40 3.45 6.51
CA ALA A 32 -12.70 4.87 6.44
C ALA A 32 -13.40 5.29 5.13
N LEU A 33 -13.22 4.52 4.05
CA LEU A 33 -13.86 4.77 2.76
C LEU A 33 -15.27 4.16 2.72
N ASN A 34 -16.20 4.82 3.41
CA ASN A 34 -17.62 4.48 3.41
C ASN A 34 -18.42 5.73 3.02
N SER A 35 -19.24 5.63 1.98
CA SER A 35 -20.06 6.75 1.51
C SER A 35 -21.45 6.27 1.09
N ARG A 36 -22.46 7.09 1.35
CA ARG A 36 -23.82 6.85 0.82
C ARG A 36 -23.92 7.06 -0.70
N VAL A 37 -22.88 7.63 -1.32
CA VAL A 37 -22.80 7.90 -2.75
C VAL A 37 -21.82 6.93 -3.38
N ALA A 38 -22.34 5.98 -4.18
CA ALA A 38 -21.56 4.92 -4.82
C ALA A 38 -20.34 5.45 -5.60
N LEU A 39 -20.52 6.55 -6.36
CA LEU A 39 -19.43 7.15 -7.14
C LEU A 39 -18.23 7.59 -6.28
N VAL A 40 -18.46 8.00 -5.03
CA VAL A 40 -17.39 8.38 -4.10
C VAL A 40 -16.59 7.15 -3.68
N GLU A 41 -17.27 6.02 -3.44
CA GLU A 41 -16.59 4.75 -3.13
C GLU A 41 -15.79 4.25 -4.33
N ASP A 42 -16.33 4.34 -5.54
CA ASP A 42 -15.64 3.94 -6.78
C ASP A 42 -14.35 4.75 -7.00
N ILE A 43 -14.45 6.08 -6.87
CA ILE A 43 -13.28 6.97 -6.99
C ILE A 43 -12.28 6.68 -5.87
N GLY A 44 -12.74 6.51 -4.63
CA GLY A 44 -11.86 6.23 -3.50
C GLY A 44 -11.16 4.88 -3.61
N ASN A 45 -11.86 3.84 -4.06
CA ASN A 45 -11.27 2.51 -4.26
C ASN A 45 -10.17 2.57 -5.33
N HIS A 46 -10.37 3.34 -6.40
CA HIS A 46 -9.38 3.49 -7.46
C HIS A 46 -8.17 4.34 -7.03
N THR A 47 -8.42 5.47 -6.35
CA THR A 47 -7.37 6.45 -6.01
C THR A 47 -6.59 6.09 -4.75
N LEU A 48 -7.27 5.55 -3.74
CA LEU A 48 -6.76 5.41 -2.38
C LEU A 48 -6.26 3.98 -2.11
N LEU A 49 -6.97 2.97 -2.63
CA LEU A 49 -6.56 1.56 -2.56
C LEU A 49 -5.73 1.10 -3.76
N GLY A 50 -5.38 2.00 -4.68
CA GLY A 50 -4.38 1.75 -5.71
C GLY A 50 -2.98 1.42 -5.13
N HIS A 51 -2.08 0.93 -6.00
CA HIS A 51 -0.73 0.41 -5.70
C HIS A 51 0.28 1.47 -5.19
N GLY A 52 -0.05 2.18 -4.11
CA GLY A 52 0.85 3.13 -3.46
C GLY A 52 1.74 2.46 -2.42
N LYS A 53 2.98 2.95 -2.26
CA LYS A 53 3.98 2.44 -1.31
C LYS A 53 3.69 2.72 0.18
N ARG A 54 2.65 3.52 0.48
CA ARG A 54 2.23 3.93 1.85
C ARG A 54 3.34 4.55 2.72
N LEU A 55 4.35 5.19 2.10
CA LEU A 55 5.49 5.77 2.81
C LEU A 55 5.09 6.80 3.88
N ARG A 56 4.10 7.66 3.60
CA ARG A 56 3.64 8.68 4.55
C ARG A 56 3.06 8.07 5.84
N PRO A 57 2.10 7.13 5.77
CA PRO A 57 1.66 6.39 6.96
C PRO A 57 2.79 5.64 7.68
N LEU A 58 3.74 5.05 6.96
CA LEU A 58 4.83 4.29 7.57
C LEU A 58 5.78 5.14 8.43
N PHE A 59 5.83 6.47 8.25
CA PHE A 59 6.59 7.36 9.13
C PHE A 59 6.02 7.53 10.54
N PHE A 60 4.78 7.08 10.77
CA PHE A 60 4.10 7.19 12.06
C PHE A 60 3.93 5.82 12.76
N LEU A 61 4.66 4.79 12.29
CA LEU A 61 4.77 3.53 13.01
C LEU A 61 5.58 3.68 14.30
#